data_AF-A0A067MWQ7-F1
#
_entry.id   AF-A0A067MWQ7-F1
#
_cell.length_a   1.000
_cell.length_b   1.000
_cell.length_c   1.000
_cell.angle_alpha   90.00
_cell.angle_beta   90.00
_cell.angle_gamma   90.00
#
_symmetry.space_group_name_H-M   'P 1'
#
loop_
_entity.id
_entity.type
_entity.pdbx_description
1 polymer ?
#
loop_
_entity_poly.entity_id
_entity_poly.type
_entity_poly.pdbx_seq_one_letter_code
_entity_poly.pdbx_strand_id
1 'polypeptide(L)'
;MKDMARSIKKLTQAVASCQEVTTKSLKDFAKLLNLHRGRSGSDSGSDEEIKLPDVKVPSGKIKHRDPIRTALQRSVRVHVMDLLNHPRGLPTPPGDETLSGFRNGLNAGCEIDNFMVDLRDKPACPWNQSAMVVFATDFLASHEIPPTRQNRYQVERAFYTWTRGQHLKYQKHVQTPHLKEQFRKRAGRDQRKRALWHRRIAATTRHPALLPHLAIVKRLNVNGMSSDESELEEGTARKRYYIITPGWRHPSLINFLRALDLVYMLTRINDLGNVGKGNLPHERIPTDSIRPAPGIHGGENATGAVKGLPWNCYNPDWLEQLDEGQIYSLAIQEDEEYDFRHEDRLVELLHGGQAD
;
A
#
# COMPACT_ATOMS: atom_id res chain seq x y z
N MET A 1 -21.61 26.43 1.19
CA MET A 1 -22.09 25.02 1.10
C MET A 1 -23.19 24.80 0.05
N LYS A 2 -24.35 25.49 0.10
CA LYS A 2 -25.45 25.25 -0.86
C LYS A 2 -25.11 25.54 -2.34
N ASP A 3 -24.32 26.58 -2.62
CA ASP A 3 -23.87 26.90 -3.99
C ASP A 3 -22.77 25.96 -4.48
N MET A 4 -21.93 25.48 -3.55
CA MET A 4 -20.95 24.44 -3.83
C MET A 4 -21.68 23.16 -4.26
N ALA A 5 -22.65 22.69 -3.48
CA ALA A 5 -23.47 21.50 -3.78
C ALA A 5 -24.17 21.57 -5.15
N ARG A 6 -24.65 22.75 -5.58
CA ARG A 6 -25.22 22.94 -6.93
C ARG A 6 -24.17 22.81 -8.04
N SER A 7 -22.98 23.35 -7.83
CA SER A 7 -21.87 23.22 -8.78
C SER A 7 -21.42 21.76 -8.90
N ILE A 8 -21.39 21.02 -7.78
CA ILE A 8 -21.09 19.57 -7.78
C ILE A 8 -22.13 18.82 -8.62
N LYS A 9 -23.43 19.08 -8.42
CA LYS A 9 -24.50 18.39 -9.19
C LYS A 9 -24.37 18.60 -10.70
N LYS A 10 -24.03 19.81 -11.15
CA LYS A 10 -23.79 20.08 -12.58
C LYS A 10 -22.58 19.33 -13.13
N LEU A 11 -21.48 19.30 -12.37
CA LEU A 11 -20.29 18.52 -12.73
C LEU A 11 -20.58 17.02 -12.78
N THR A 12 -21.34 16.50 -11.81
CA THR A 12 -21.76 15.09 -11.76
C THR A 12 -22.56 14.71 -13.01
N GLN A 13 -23.45 15.59 -13.48
CA GLN A 13 -24.25 15.34 -14.69
C GLN A 13 -23.40 15.34 -15.97
N ALA A 14 -22.44 16.27 -16.10
CA ALA A 14 -21.50 16.28 -17.21
C ALA A 14 -20.61 15.02 -17.21
N VAL A 15 -20.16 14.59 -16.03
CA VAL A 15 -19.36 13.38 -15.84
C VAL A 15 -20.15 12.13 -16.16
N ALA A 16 -21.45 12.07 -15.82
CA ALA A 16 -22.32 10.95 -16.17
C ALA A 16 -22.42 10.76 -17.69
N SER A 17 -22.46 11.85 -18.46
CA SER A 17 -22.40 11.78 -19.92
C SER A 17 -21.07 11.20 -20.41
N CYS A 18 -19.93 11.65 -19.86
CA CYS A 18 -18.62 11.06 -20.16
C CYS A 18 -18.51 9.58 -19.73
N GLN A 19 -19.24 9.15 -18.70
CA GLN A 19 -19.28 7.76 -18.24
C GLN A 19 -19.93 6.82 -19.25
N GLU A 20 -21.02 7.23 -19.89
CA GLU A 20 -21.68 6.42 -20.91
C GLU A 20 -20.75 6.13 -22.09
N VAL A 21 -19.97 7.14 -22.50
CA VAL A 21 -18.95 6.99 -23.54
C VAL A 21 -17.86 6.01 -23.09
N THR A 22 -17.30 6.21 -21.89
CA THR A 22 -16.20 5.36 -21.38
C THR A 22 -16.63 3.90 -21.17
N THR A 23 -17.85 3.66 -20.68
CA THR A 23 -18.38 2.31 -20.46
C THR A 23 -18.66 1.57 -21.76
N LYS A 24 -19.09 2.28 -22.81
CA LYS A 24 -19.22 1.74 -24.16
C LYS A 24 -17.84 1.31 -24.70
N SER A 25 -16.84 2.18 -24.63
CA SER A 25 -15.46 1.87 -25.08
C SER A 25 -14.86 0.68 -24.31
N LEU A 26 -15.12 0.58 -23.01
CA LEU A 26 -14.72 -0.58 -22.19
C LEU A 26 -15.31 -1.90 -22.67
N LYS A 27 -16.60 -1.91 -23.03
CA LYS A 27 -17.28 -3.11 -23.54
C LYS A 27 -16.71 -3.53 -24.90
N ASP A 28 -16.41 -2.57 -25.76
CA ASP A 28 -15.86 -2.85 -27.09
C ASP A 28 -14.40 -3.34 -27.00
N PHE A 29 -13.60 -2.77 -26.10
CA PHE A 29 -12.25 -3.26 -25.83
C PHE A 29 -12.23 -4.68 -25.22
N ALA A 30 -13.16 -4.98 -24.29
CA ALA A 30 -13.29 -6.32 -23.73
C ALA A 30 -13.64 -7.38 -24.80
N LYS A 31 -14.47 -7.01 -25.80
CA LYS A 31 -14.73 -7.87 -26.95
C LYS A 31 -13.47 -8.12 -27.77
N LEU A 32 -12.67 -7.09 -28.05
CA LEU A 32 -11.40 -7.21 -28.77
C LEU A 32 -10.41 -8.14 -28.06
N LEU A 33 -10.27 -8.02 -26.74
CA LEU A 33 -9.40 -8.92 -25.96
C LEU A 33 -9.88 -10.39 -26.01
N ASN A 34 -11.19 -10.62 -26.01
CA ASN A 34 -11.76 -11.98 -26.10
C ASN A 34 -11.58 -12.59 -27.50
N LEU A 35 -11.65 -11.79 -28.56
CA LEU A 35 -11.40 -12.21 -29.95
C LEU A 35 -9.96 -12.71 -30.15
N HIS A 36 -8.97 -12.04 -29.56
CA HIS A 36 -7.56 -12.41 -29.71
C HIS A 36 -7.15 -13.62 -28.85
N ARG A 37 -7.91 -13.93 -27.80
CA ARG A 37 -7.63 -15.08 -26.93
C ARG A 37 -7.90 -16.45 -27.61
N GLY A 38 -8.63 -16.46 -28.73
CA GLY A 38 -8.94 -17.67 -29.51
C GLY A 38 -7.99 -17.97 -30.67
N ARG A 39 -7.05 -17.06 -30.99
CA ARG A 39 -6.19 -17.13 -32.19
C ARG A 39 -4.70 -17.19 -31.81
N SER A 40 -4.32 -18.21 -31.06
CA SER A 40 -2.90 -18.54 -30.85
C SER A 40 -2.47 -19.62 -31.84
N GLY A 41 -2.33 -19.26 -33.12
CA GLY A 41 -1.61 -20.03 -34.12
C GLY A 41 -0.32 -19.28 -34.46
N SER A 42 0.83 -19.89 -34.19
CA SER A 42 2.14 -19.28 -34.38
C SER A 42 2.46 -19.09 -35.85
N ASP A 43 2.82 -17.87 -36.25
CA ASP A 43 3.73 -17.68 -37.37
C ASP A 43 4.62 -16.47 -37.10
N SER A 44 5.92 -16.64 -37.34
CA SER A 44 6.98 -15.73 -36.93
C SER A 44 7.55 -15.01 -38.15
N GLY A 45 7.13 -13.77 -38.37
CA GLY A 45 7.73 -12.82 -39.30
C GLY A 45 8.54 -11.77 -38.52
N SER A 46 9.74 -11.49 -39.00
CA SER A 46 10.70 -10.52 -38.46
C SER A 46 10.27 -9.07 -38.73
N ASP A 47 10.13 -8.27 -37.67
CA ASP A 47 9.87 -6.82 -37.78
C ASP A 47 10.99 -5.96 -37.19
N GLU A 48 11.27 -4.87 -37.91
CA GLU A 48 12.20 -3.81 -37.56
C GLU A 48 11.79 -3.07 -36.29
N GLU A 49 12.76 -2.90 -35.40
CA GLU A 49 12.60 -2.33 -34.06
C GLU A 49 12.47 -0.80 -34.13
N ILE A 50 11.23 -0.28 -34.06
CA ILE A 50 10.97 1.14 -33.82
C ILE A 50 11.48 1.49 -32.41
N LYS A 51 12.62 2.19 -32.36
CA LYS A 51 13.22 2.68 -31.12
C LYS A 51 12.40 3.83 -30.54
N LEU A 52 11.46 3.51 -29.66
CA LEU A 52 10.87 4.49 -28.74
C LEU A 52 11.97 5.13 -27.88
N PRO A 53 11.90 6.43 -27.57
CA PRO A 53 12.92 7.10 -26.77
C PRO A 53 13.06 6.41 -25.41
N ASP A 54 14.31 6.12 -25.05
CA ASP A 54 14.75 5.46 -23.82
C ASP A 54 14.33 6.24 -22.56
N VAL A 55 13.05 6.16 -22.19
CA VAL A 55 12.57 6.63 -20.90
C VAL A 55 13.01 5.59 -19.87
N LYS A 56 14.25 5.75 -19.39
CA LYS A 56 14.76 5.02 -18.22
C LYS A 56 13.84 5.31 -17.05
N VAL A 57 12.91 4.38 -16.79
CA VAL A 57 12.17 4.33 -15.53
C VAL A 57 13.22 4.46 -14.43
N PRO A 58 13.09 5.40 -13.48
CA PRO A 58 14.12 5.61 -12.48
C PRO A 58 14.33 4.31 -11.71
N SER A 59 15.39 3.59 -12.07
CA SER A 59 15.97 2.54 -11.25
C SER A 59 16.40 3.25 -9.99
N GLY A 60 15.52 3.25 -8.99
CA GLY A 60 15.79 3.89 -7.72
C GLY A 60 17.09 3.28 -7.21
N LYS A 61 18.18 4.07 -7.20
CA LYS A 61 19.50 3.64 -6.72
C LYS A 61 19.27 2.90 -5.41
N ILE A 62 19.59 1.61 -5.38
CA ILE A 62 19.40 0.78 -4.20
C ILE A 62 20.23 1.42 -3.09
N LYS A 63 19.57 2.06 -2.14
CA LYS A 63 20.25 2.65 -0.98
C LYS A 63 20.74 1.48 -0.13
N HIS A 64 22.03 1.17 -0.24
CA HIS A 64 22.67 0.20 0.63
C HIS A 64 22.55 0.67 2.08
N ARG A 65 22.34 -0.28 3.01
CA ARG A 65 22.34 0.03 4.43
C ARG A 65 23.75 0.40 4.85
N ASP A 66 23.84 1.34 5.77
CA ASP A 66 25.09 1.70 6.42
C ASP A 66 25.79 0.44 6.98
N PRO A 67 27.03 0.14 6.54
CA PRO A 67 27.75 -1.06 6.97
C PRO A 67 28.02 -1.07 8.47
N ILE A 68 28.31 0.10 9.08
CA ILE A 68 28.61 0.21 10.51
C ILE A 68 27.37 -0.15 11.33
N ARG A 69 26.23 0.42 10.95
CA ARG A 69 24.95 0.09 11.58
C ARG A 69 24.61 -1.40 11.45
N THR A 70 24.91 -1.99 10.30
CA THR A 70 24.66 -3.42 10.04
C THR A 70 25.57 -4.31 10.87
N ALA A 71 26.85 -3.94 11.05
CA ALA A 71 27.78 -4.63 11.91
C ALA A 71 27.33 -4.57 13.38
N LEU A 72 26.96 -3.39 13.90
CA LEU A 72 26.43 -3.23 15.26
C LEU A 72 25.19 -4.11 15.50
N GLN A 73 24.24 -4.11 14.57
CA GLN A 73 23.04 -4.95 14.67
C GLN A 73 23.37 -6.45 14.71
N ARG A 74 24.43 -6.87 14.02
CA ARG A 74 24.91 -8.26 14.04
C ARG A 74 25.52 -8.59 15.41
N SER A 75 26.43 -7.75 15.92
CA SER A 75 27.06 -7.96 17.23
C SER A 75 26.03 -7.97 18.36
N VAL A 76 25.10 -7.01 18.37
CA VAL A 76 23.98 -6.98 19.33
C VAL A 76 23.17 -8.27 19.27
N ARG A 77 22.85 -8.77 18.07
CA ARG A 77 22.10 -10.03 17.95
C ARG A 77 22.87 -11.22 18.55
N VAL A 78 24.18 -11.32 18.32
CA VAL A 78 24.99 -12.42 18.87
C VAL A 78 24.97 -12.36 20.39
N HIS A 79 25.31 -11.20 20.97
CA HIS A 79 25.34 -11.00 22.41
C HIS A 79 24.00 -11.28 23.10
N VAL A 80 22.88 -10.83 22.51
CA VAL A 80 21.53 -11.12 23.04
C VAL A 80 21.25 -12.63 23.04
N MET A 81 21.68 -13.36 22.01
CA MET A 81 21.43 -14.80 21.93
C MET A 81 22.25 -15.59 22.94
N ASP A 82 23.47 -15.11 23.23
CA ASP A 82 24.35 -15.68 24.25
C ASP A 82 23.72 -15.48 25.65
N LEU A 83 23.22 -14.27 25.95
CA LEU A 83 22.54 -13.98 27.22
C LEU A 83 21.23 -14.76 27.42
N LEU A 84 20.47 -14.96 26.34
CA LEU A 84 19.23 -15.74 26.41
C LEU A 84 19.48 -17.26 26.48
N ASN A 85 20.74 -17.70 26.38
CA ASN A 85 21.15 -19.10 26.25
C ASN A 85 20.29 -19.87 25.21
N HIS A 86 19.94 -19.18 24.12
CA HIS A 86 18.94 -19.67 23.18
C HIS A 86 19.44 -19.55 21.74
N PRO A 87 20.16 -20.57 21.23
CA PRO A 87 20.84 -20.45 19.94
C PRO A 87 19.88 -20.42 18.76
N ARG A 88 18.65 -20.96 18.89
CA ARG A 88 17.68 -21.07 17.78
C ARG A 88 16.23 -21.08 18.27
N GLY A 89 15.54 -19.96 18.08
CA GLY A 89 14.09 -19.89 18.29
C GLY A 89 13.61 -18.55 18.80
N LEU A 90 12.36 -18.53 19.26
CA LEU A 90 11.80 -17.41 20.01
C LEU A 90 12.16 -17.61 21.49
N PRO A 91 12.72 -16.60 22.17
CA PRO A 91 12.98 -16.72 23.59
C PRO A 91 11.67 -16.90 24.37
N THR A 92 11.73 -17.67 25.44
CA THR A 92 10.62 -17.82 26.38
C THR A 92 10.38 -16.47 27.08
N PRO A 93 9.17 -15.91 27.02
CA PRO A 93 8.86 -14.67 27.73
C PRO A 93 8.87 -14.91 29.25
N PRO A 94 9.11 -13.87 30.07
CA PRO A 94 9.01 -13.96 31.52
C PRO A 94 7.61 -14.40 31.94
N GLY A 95 7.50 -15.15 33.04
CA GLY A 95 6.22 -15.61 33.60
C GLY A 95 5.35 -14.47 34.13
N ASP A 96 4.06 -14.73 34.31
CA ASP A 96 3.09 -13.71 34.78
C ASP A 96 3.37 -13.26 36.21
N GLU A 97 3.88 -14.14 37.07
CA GLU A 97 4.32 -13.81 38.42
C GLU A 97 5.50 -12.83 38.41
N THR A 98 6.51 -13.08 37.56
CA THR A 98 7.67 -12.21 37.39
C THR A 98 7.25 -10.81 36.93
N LEU A 99 6.38 -10.74 35.91
CA LEU A 99 5.88 -9.47 35.39
C LEU A 99 5.00 -8.73 36.41
N SER A 100 4.19 -9.45 37.18
CA SER A 100 3.35 -8.85 38.23
C SER A 100 4.20 -8.33 39.39
N GLY A 101 5.21 -9.08 39.82
CA GLY A 101 6.18 -8.65 40.82
C GLY A 101 6.91 -7.38 40.40
N PHE A 102 7.35 -7.29 39.14
CA PHE A 102 7.97 -6.07 38.61
C PHE A 102 7.01 -4.87 38.60
N ARG A 103 5.76 -5.05 38.15
CA ARG A 103 4.75 -3.98 38.14
C ARG A 103 4.43 -3.46 39.54
N ASN A 104 4.46 -4.34 40.53
CA ASN A 104 4.22 -4.00 41.93
C ASN A 104 5.47 -3.49 42.67
N GLY A 105 6.61 -3.35 41.98
CA GLY A 105 7.87 -2.90 42.57
C GLY A 105 8.55 -3.93 43.49
N LEU A 106 8.11 -5.20 43.45
CA LEU A 106 8.70 -6.29 44.23
C LEU A 106 10.02 -6.80 43.62
N ASN A 107 10.22 -6.57 42.31
CA ASN A 107 11.43 -6.95 41.58
C ASN A 107 12.02 -5.73 40.87
N ALA A 108 13.35 -5.61 40.83
CA ALA A 108 14.06 -4.49 40.18
C ALA A 108 13.95 -4.49 38.64
N GLY A 109 13.49 -5.60 38.04
CA GLY A 109 13.28 -5.76 36.60
C GLY A 109 14.04 -6.94 36.04
N CYS A 110 14.53 -6.78 34.81
CA CYS A 110 15.41 -7.76 34.20
C CYS A 110 16.81 -7.66 34.83
N GLU A 111 17.49 -8.79 34.98
CA GLU A 111 18.86 -8.88 35.49
C GLU A 111 19.71 -9.67 34.50
N ILE A 112 21.04 -9.59 34.61
CA ILE A 112 21.93 -10.25 33.64
C ILE A 112 21.92 -11.77 33.78
N ASP A 113 21.90 -12.27 35.02
CA ASP A 113 21.92 -13.71 35.32
C ASP A 113 20.60 -14.42 34.94
N ASN A 114 19.52 -13.65 34.80
CA ASN A 114 18.20 -14.14 34.44
C ASN A 114 17.59 -13.31 33.31
N PHE A 115 18.41 -13.03 32.28
CA PHE A 115 18.06 -12.12 31.22
C PHE A 115 16.86 -12.64 30.41
N MET A 116 15.75 -11.89 30.40
CA MET A 116 14.53 -12.24 29.70
C MET A 116 13.91 -11.05 28.97
N VAL A 117 13.24 -11.34 27.85
CA VAL A 117 12.56 -10.34 27.02
C VAL A 117 11.08 -10.70 26.88
N ASP A 118 10.20 -9.75 27.17
CA ASP A 118 8.77 -9.93 27.01
C ASP A 118 8.35 -9.72 25.55
N LEU A 119 8.00 -10.81 24.88
CA LEU A 119 7.51 -10.78 23.50
C LEU A 119 5.98 -10.70 23.40
N ARG A 120 5.28 -10.78 24.53
CA ARG A 120 3.80 -10.81 24.60
C ARG A 120 3.23 -9.40 24.49
N ASP A 121 3.79 -8.46 25.24
CA ASP A 121 3.42 -7.04 25.19
C ASP A 121 4.22 -6.28 24.09
N LYS A 122 3.98 -4.98 23.97
CA LYS A 122 4.66 -4.08 23.04
C LYS A 122 6.20 -4.10 23.27
N PRO A 123 7.01 -3.95 22.21
CA PRO A 123 8.48 -3.94 22.34
C PRO A 123 9.06 -2.87 23.28
N ALA A 124 8.31 -1.81 23.55
CA ALA A 124 8.68 -0.73 24.46
C ALA A 124 7.95 -0.82 25.82
N CYS A 125 7.46 -1.99 26.23
CA CYS A 125 6.87 -2.19 27.55
C CYS A 125 7.90 -1.91 28.65
N PRO A 126 7.48 -1.55 29.88
CA PRO A 126 8.39 -1.23 30.97
C PRO A 126 9.44 -2.33 31.26
N TRP A 127 9.04 -3.61 31.17
CA TRP A 127 9.97 -4.74 31.34
C TRP A 127 11.10 -4.72 30.29
N ASN A 128 10.75 -4.57 29.01
CA ASN A 128 11.73 -4.54 27.92
C ASN A 128 12.63 -3.30 27.97
N GLN A 129 12.16 -2.19 28.53
CA GLN A 129 12.99 -1.01 28.78
C GLN A 129 14.06 -1.31 29.85
N SER A 130 13.69 -1.99 30.94
CA SER A 130 14.64 -2.48 31.95
C SER A 130 15.66 -3.45 31.32
N ALA A 131 15.20 -4.46 30.56
CA ALA A 131 16.07 -5.40 29.85
C ALA A 131 17.03 -4.69 28.88
N MET A 132 16.55 -3.67 28.16
CA MET A 132 17.37 -2.89 27.23
C MET A 132 18.50 -2.13 27.94
N VAL A 133 18.25 -1.59 29.13
CA VAL A 133 19.26 -0.88 29.95
C VAL A 133 20.32 -1.85 30.47
N VAL A 134 19.90 -2.99 31.01
CA VAL A 134 20.81 -4.04 31.50
C VAL A 134 21.66 -4.58 30.36
N PHE A 135 21.03 -4.91 29.24
CA PHE A 135 21.71 -5.36 28.03
C PHE A 135 22.76 -4.35 27.54
N ALA A 136 22.40 -3.07 27.43
CA ALA A 136 23.34 -2.07 26.92
C ALA A 136 24.54 -1.90 27.84
N THR A 137 24.34 -1.99 29.14
CA THR A 137 25.43 -1.90 30.14
C THR A 137 26.39 -3.09 29.99
N ASP A 138 25.85 -4.30 29.96
CA ASP A 138 26.63 -5.54 29.83
C ASP A 138 27.35 -5.65 28.46
N PHE A 139 26.66 -5.28 27.37
CA PHE A 139 27.23 -5.27 26.02
C PHE A 139 28.43 -4.32 25.91
N LEU A 140 28.32 -3.11 26.45
CA LEU A 140 29.40 -2.12 26.40
C LEU A 140 30.61 -2.60 27.23
N ALA A 141 30.37 -3.20 28.40
CA ALA A 141 31.42 -3.78 29.24
C ALA A 141 32.12 -4.96 28.53
N SER A 142 31.35 -5.91 28.00
CA SER A 142 31.87 -7.13 27.35
C SER A 142 32.66 -6.87 26.07
N HIS A 143 32.36 -5.77 25.37
CA HIS A 143 33.06 -5.36 24.15
C HIS A 143 34.10 -4.26 24.37
N GLU A 144 34.42 -3.91 25.63
CA GLU A 144 35.38 -2.86 25.99
C GLU A 144 35.06 -1.49 25.35
N ILE A 145 33.77 -1.19 25.15
CA ILE A 145 33.31 0.06 24.54
C ILE A 145 33.04 1.08 25.64
N PRO A 146 33.60 2.31 25.57
CA PRO A 146 33.34 3.33 26.57
C PRO A 146 31.83 3.62 26.75
N PRO A 147 31.30 3.67 27.99
CA PRO A 147 29.88 3.82 28.26
C PRO A 147 29.39 5.26 28.11
N THR A 148 29.68 5.87 26.96
CA THR A 148 29.18 7.19 26.60
C THR A 148 27.67 7.14 26.35
N ARG A 149 26.99 8.26 26.57
CA ARG A 149 25.55 8.40 26.27
C ARG A 149 25.21 8.01 24.82
N GLN A 150 26.09 8.34 23.88
CA GLN A 150 25.91 8.05 22.47
C GLN A 150 26.02 6.55 22.17
N ASN A 151 27.06 5.88 22.70
CA ASN A 151 27.25 4.43 22.52
C ASN A 151 26.09 3.65 23.12
N ARG A 152 25.69 4.01 24.35
CA ARG A 152 24.52 3.42 25.01
C ARG A 152 23.26 3.57 24.17
N TYR A 153 22.95 4.78 23.70
CA TYR A 153 21.79 5.01 22.85
C TYR A 153 21.80 4.16 21.56
N GLN A 154 22.96 4.01 20.91
CA GLN A 154 23.08 3.19 19.70
C GLN A 154 22.81 1.71 19.97
N VAL A 155 23.35 1.18 21.07
CA VAL A 155 23.15 -0.22 21.51
C VAL A 155 21.70 -0.45 21.91
N GLU A 156 21.11 0.42 22.75
CA GLU A 156 19.70 0.36 23.15
C GLU A 156 18.77 0.38 21.92
N ARG A 157 19.02 1.26 20.96
CA ARG A 157 18.24 1.35 19.72
C ARG A 157 18.38 0.10 18.84
N ALA A 158 19.59 -0.48 18.78
CA ALA A 158 19.82 -1.74 18.06
C ALA A 158 19.09 -2.91 18.74
N PHE A 159 19.16 -3.00 20.07
CA PHE A 159 18.43 -3.98 20.88
C PHE A 159 16.92 -3.85 20.69
N TYR A 160 16.36 -2.65 20.83
CA TYR A 160 14.93 -2.39 20.58
C TYR A 160 14.51 -2.85 19.18
N THR A 161 15.34 -2.59 18.16
CA THR A 161 15.06 -3.04 16.78
C THR A 161 15.02 -4.57 16.69
N TRP A 162 15.92 -5.26 17.40
CA TRP A 162 15.91 -6.71 17.51
C TRP A 162 14.66 -7.21 18.25
N THR A 163 14.32 -6.65 19.42
CA THR A 163 13.15 -7.02 20.24
C THR A 163 11.87 -6.85 19.46
N ARG A 164 11.71 -5.73 18.73
CA ARG A 164 10.59 -5.51 17.82
C ARG A 164 10.49 -6.60 16.75
N GLY A 165 11.61 -7.04 16.19
CA GLY A 165 11.67 -8.13 15.23
C GLY A 165 11.22 -9.47 15.83
N GLN A 166 11.64 -9.80 17.05
CA GLN A 166 11.23 -11.02 17.75
C GLN A 166 9.77 -10.98 18.17
N HIS A 167 9.29 -9.85 18.70
CA HIS A 167 7.88 -9.65 19.01
C HIS A 167 7.01 -9.90 17.79
N LEU A 168 7.34 -9.35 16.61
CA LEU A 168 6.59 -9.61 15.38
C LEU A 168 6.60 -11.09 14.98
N LYS A 169 7.69 -11.82 15.22
CA LYS A 169 7.75 -13.27 14.98
C LYS A 169 6.92 -14.05 15.99
N TYR A 170 6.98 -13.66 17.27
CA TYR A 170 6.20 -14.25 18.35
C TYR A 170 4.70 -14.08 18.10
N GLN A 171 4.26 -12.86 17.78
CA GLN A 171 2.88 -12.60 17.42
C GLN A 171 2.43 -13.45 16.23
N LYS A 172 3.28 -13.63 15.20
CA LYS A 172 2.98 -14.54 14.07
C LYS A 172 2.92 -16.02 14.47
N HIS A 173 3.67 -16.42 15.49
CA HIS A 173 3.72 -17.80 15.97
C HIS A 173 2.52 -18.13 16.85
N VAL A 174 2.12 -17.20 17.72
CA VAL A 174 0.98 -17.34 18.64
C VAL A 174 -0.36 -17.03 17.94
N GLN A 175 -0.34 -16.38 16.78
CA GLN A 175 -1.54 -16.14 15.99
C GLN A 175 -2.25 -17.45 15.60
N THR A 176 -3.56 -17.49 15.88
CA THR A 176 -4.42 -18.57 15.40
C THR A 176 -4.39 -18.65 13.87
N PRO A 177 -4.57 -19.85 13.26
CA PRO A 177 -4.61 -20.00 11.81
C PRO A 177 -5.58 -19.03 11.12
N HIS A 178 -6.71 -18.72 11.79
CA HIS A 178 -7.69 -17.76 11.32
C HIS A 178 -7.13 -16.33 11.21
N LEU A 179 -6.47 -15.82 12.26
CA LEU A 179 -5.87 -14.49 12.24
C LEU A 179 -4.73 -14.40 11.21
N LYS A 180 -3.90 -15.45 11.12
CA LYS A 180 -2.84 -15.52 10.10
C LYS A 180 -3.40 -15.40 8.69
N GLU A 181 -4.53 -16.06 8.42
CA GLU A 181 -5.21 -15.95 7.13
C GLU A 181 -5.77 -14.55 6.88
N GLN A 182 -6.39 -13.92 7.88
CA GLN A 182 -6.85 -12.54 7.77
C GLN A 182 -5.71 -11.56 7.48
N PHE A 183 -4.56 -11.69 8.17
CA PHE A 183 -3.38 -10.87 7.90
C PHE A 183 -2.80 -11.13 6.51
N ARG A 184 -2.75 -12.38 6.06
CA ARG A 184 -2.31 -12.75 4.71
C ARG A 184 -3.21 -12.10 3.66
N LYS A 185 -4.54 -12.18 3.84
CA LYS A 185 -5.53 -11.52 2.98
C LYS A 185 -5.35 -9.99 2.98
N ARG A 186 -5.16 -9.37 4.15
CA ARG A 186 -4.88 -7.92 4.28
C ARG A 186 -3.60 -7.51 3.57
N ALA A 187 -2.48 -8.21 3.83
CA ALA A 187 -1.20 -7.92 3.19
C ALA A 187 -1.28 -8.07 1.66
N GLY A 188 -2.01 -9.09 1.17
CA GLY A 188 -2.27 -9.26 -0.25
C GLY A 188 -3.08 -8.09 -0.85
N ARG A 189 -4.11 -7.61 -0.14
CA ARG A 189 -4.88 -6.41 -0.53
C ARG A 189 -3.99 -5.17 -0.60
N ASP A 190 -3.16 -4.93 0.42
CA ASP A 190 -2.27 -3.77 0.48
C ASP A 190 -1.21 -3.80 -0.63
N GLN A 191 -0.65 -4.99 -0.92
CA GLN A 191 0.27 -5.17 -2.03
C GLN A 191 -0.40 -4.87 -3.38
N ARG A 192 -1.65 -5.33 -3.58
CA ARG A 192 -2.42 -5.01 -4.80
C ARG A 192 -2.70 -3.53 -4.94
N LYS A 193 -3.10 -2.84 -3.86
CA LYS A 193 -3.28 -1.38 -3.85
C LYS A 193 -2.00 -0.65 -4.24
N ARG A 194 -0.86 -1.05 -3.66
CA ARG A 194 0.45 -0.47 -3.99
C ARG A 194 0.80 -0.69 -5.46
N ALA A 195 0.61 -1.90 -5.97
CA ALA A 195 0.85 -2.22 -7.37
C ALA A 195 -0.07 -1.42 -8.31
N LEU A 196 -1.35 -1.25 -7.96
CA LEU A 196 -2.29 -0.41 -8.71
C LEU A 196 -1.85 1.05 -8.75
N TRP A 197 -1.44 1.61 -7.61
CA TRP A 197 -0.90 2.97 -7.56
C TRP A 197 0.33 3.13 -8.45
N HIS A 198 1.30 2.21 -8.37
CA HIS A 198 2.50 2.27 -9.23
C HIS A 198 2.17 2.18 -10.72
N ARG A 199 1.18 1.36 -11.11
CA ARG A 199 0.74 1.28 -12.51
C ARG A 199 0.15 2.59 -13.01
N ARG A 200 -0.65 3.28 -12.19
CA ARG A 200 -1.22 4.59 -12.53
C ARG A 200 -0.15 5.69 -12.61
N ILE A 201 0.85 5.63 -11.73
CA ILE A 201 2.04 6.48 -11.85
C ILE A 201 2.78 6.18 -13.16
N ALA A 202 2.94 4.92 -13.54
CA ALA A 202 3.58 4.54 -14.80
C ALA A 202 2.78 5.04 -16.02
N ALA A 203 1.44 4.93 -15.99
CA ALA A 203 0.58 5.44 -17.07
C ALA A 203 0.72 6.96 -17.24
N THR A 204 0.61 7.70 -16.13
CA THR A 204 0.73 9.17 -16.14
C THR A 204 2.11 9.67 -16.53
N THR A 205 3.17 8.95 -16.19
CA THR A 205 4.55 9.35 -16.53
C THR A 205 4.94 9.01 -17.96
N ARG A 206 4.34 7.98 -18.57
CA ARG A 206 4.67 7.55 -19.94
C ARG A 206 3.95 8.36 -20.99
N HIS A 207 2.72 8.81 -20.73
CA HIS A 207 1.92 9.53 -21.71
C HIS A 207 2.00 11.05 -21.48
N PRO A 208 2.52 11.86 -22.42
CA PRO A 208 2.69 13.31 -22.23
C PRO A 208 1.39 14.02 -21.82
N ALA A 209 0.26 13.69 -22.47
CA ALA A 209 -1.05 14.28 -22.14
C ALA A 209 -1.55 13.95 -20.73
N LEU A 210 -1.03 12.91 -20.07
CA LEU A 210 -1.40 12.53 -18.71
C LEU A 210 -0.41 13.03 -17.65
N LEU A 211 0.71 13.62 -18.07
CA LEU A 211 1.74 14.11 -17.17
C LEU A 211 1.24 15.19 -16.19
N PRO A 212 0.36 16.14 -16.58
CA PRO A 212 -0.23 17.10 -15.65
C PRO A 212 -0.94 16.43 -14.47
N HIS A 213 -1.49 15.23 -14.69
CA HIS A 213 -2.21 14.48 -13.66
C HIS A 213 -1.31 13.70 -12.70
N LEU A 214 0.01 13.68 -12.91
CA LEU A 214 0.94 12.96 -12.01
C LEU A 214 0.84 13.48 -10.56
N ALA A 215 0.62 14.79 -10.38
CA ALA A 215 0.53 15.41 -9.05
C ALA A 215 -0.66 14.85 -8.24
N ILE A 216 -1.86 14.76 -8.85
CA ILE A 216 -3.04 14.24 -8.12
C ILE A 216 -2.89 12.76 -7.78
N VAL A 217 -2.29 11.96 -8.67
CA VAL A 217 -2.09 10.51 -8.44
C VAL A 217 -1.07 10.30 -7.32
N LYS A 218 -0.05 11.16 -7.20
CA LYS A 218 0.87 11.15 -6.05
C LYS A 218 0.18 11.55 -4.75
N ARG A 219 -0.66 12.60 -4.74
CA ARG A 219 -1.43 13.04 -3.57
C ARG A 219 -2.36 11.94 -3.06
N LEU A 220 -3.09 11.27 -3.97
CA LEU A 220 -3.95 10.13 -3.65
C LEU A 220 -3.22 8.99 -2.94
N ASN A 221 -1.95 8.77 -3.29
CA ASN A 221 -1.08 7.72 -2.74
C ASN A 221 -1.74 6.31 -2.77
N VAL A 222 -1.18 5.34 -2.04
CA VAL A 222 -1.69 3.97 -2.00
C VAL A 222 -3.07 3.88 -1.34
N ASN A 223 -3.38 4.75 -0.37
CA ASN A 223 -4.65 4.79 0.35
C ASN A 223 -5.80 5.28 -0.53
N GLY A 224 -5.51 6.11 -1.53
CA GLY A 224 -6.46 6.57 -2.54
C GLY A 224 -6.79 5.54 -3.61
N MET A 225 -6.28 4.31 -3.52
CA MET A 225 -6.59 3.23 -4.47
C MET A 225 -7.81 2.41 -4.03
N SER A 226 -8.59 1.89 -4.99
CA SER A 226 -9.67 0.94 -4.67
C SER A 226 -9.11 -0.36 -4.09
N SER A 227 -9.89 -0.97 -3.20
CA SER A 227 -9.58 -2.31 -2.70
C SER A 227 -10.17 -3.34 -3.66
N ASP A 228 -9.41 -4.39 -3.92
CA ASP A 228 -9.92 -5.57 -4.63
C ASP A 228 -10.24 -6.64 -3.60
N GLU A 229 -11.53 -6.96 -3.46
CA GLU A 229 -11.94 -8.18 -2.77
C GLU A 229 -11.92 -9.32 -3.80
N SER A 230 -11.27 -10.42 -3.42
CA SER A 230 -11.21 -11.62 -4.24
C SER A 230 -12.30 -12.57 -3.78
N GLU A 231 -13.24 -12.88 -4.66
CA GLU A 231 -14.16 -13.99 -4.43
C GLU A 231 -13.61 -15.21 -5.15
N LEU A 232 -13.71 -16.37 -4.48
CA LEU A 232 -13.55 -17.64 -5.18
C LEU A 232 -14.93 -17.95 -5.75
N GLU A 233 -15.09 -17.86 -7.06
CA GLU A 233 -16.33 -18.30 -7.70
C GLU A 233 -16.45 -19.82 -7.47
N GLU A 234 -17.48 -20.24 -6.75
CA GLU A 234 -17.73 -21.67 -6.51
C GLU A 234 -17.86 -22.39 -7.86
N GLY A 235 -16.94 -23.32 -8.14
CA GLY A 235 -16.92 -24.08 -9.39
C GLY A 235 -15.89 -23.65 -10.43
N THR A 236 -15.24 -22.48 -10.31
CA THR A 236 -14.10 -22.12 -11.17
C THR A 236 -12.83 -21.92 -10.34
N ALA A 237 -11.72 -22.57 -10.74
CA ALA A 237 -10.42 -22.38 -10.08
C ALA A 237 -9.81 -20.98 -10.30
N ARG A 238 -10.55 -20.04 -10.93
CA ARG A 238 -10.08 -18.71 -11.30
C ARG A 238 -10.57 -17.68 -10.28
N LYS A 239 -9.63 -16.98 -9.66
CA LYS A 239 -9.94 -15.86 -8.76
C LYS A 239 -10.40 -14.66 -9.59
N ARG A 240 -11.62 -14.17 -9.33
CA ARG A 240 -12.10 -12.89 -9.84
C ARG A 240 -11.86 -11.81 -8.79
N TYR A 241 -11.57 -10.60 -9.26
CA TYR A 241 -11.36 -9.44 -8.40
C TYR A 241 -12.45 -8.41 -8.68
N TYR A 242 -13.17 -8.02 -7.64
CA TYR A 242 -14.23 -7.02 -7.75
C TYR A 242 -13.72 -5.67 -7.25
N ILE A 243 -14.00 -4.61 -8.00
CA ILE A 243 -13.56 -3.26 -7.67
C ILE A 243 -14.48 -2.66 -6.62
N ILE A 244 -14.03 -2.63 -5.38
CA ILE A 244 -14.76 -1.93 -4.32
C ILE A 244 -14.31 -0.46 -4.27
N THR A 245 -15.25 0.42 -4.57
CA THR A 245 -15.06 1.87 -4.54
C THR A 245 -15.21 2.40 -3.12
N PRO A 246 -14.29 3.23 -2.60
CA PRO A 246 -14.50 3.92 -1.33
C PRO A 246 -15.64 4.95 -1.42
N GLY A 247 -16.58 4.94 -0.47
CA GLY A 247 -17.73 5.85 -0.49
C GLY A 247 -17.39 7.35 -0.44
N TRP A 248 -16.21 7.72 0.09
CA TRP A 248 -15.77 9.12 0.12
C TRP A 248 -15.36 9.67 -1.25
N ARG A 249 -15.10 8.82 -2.25
CA ARG A 249 -14.48 9.22 -3.52
C ARG A 249 -15.51 9.75 -4.51
N HIS A 250 -15.25 10.91 -5.10
CA HIS A 250 -16.11 11.47 -6.15
C HIS A 250 -16.20 10.55 -7.38
N PRO A 251 -17.38 10.40 -8.03
CA PRO A 251 -17.54 9.60 -9.25
C PRO A 251 -16.56 9.96 -10.38
N SER A 252 -16.33 11.24 -10.63
CA SER A 252 -15.36 11.71 -11.66
C SER A 252 -13.96 11.17 -11.42
N LEU A 253 -13.52 11.17 -10.16
CA LEU A 253 -12.22 10.65 -9.78
C LEU A 253 -12.15 9.12 -10.00
N ILE A 254 -13.25 8.39 -9.80
CA ILE A 254 -13.30 6.95 -10.11
C ILE A 254 -13.07 6.73 -11.60
N ASN A 255 -13.77 7.46 -12.45
CA ASN A 255 -13.69 7.30 -13.91
C ASN A 255 -12.30 7.66 -14.41
N PHE A 256 -11.76 8.80 -13.95
CA PHE A 256 -10.39 9.22 -14.23
C PHE A 256 -9.38 8.10 -13.90
N LEU A 257 -9.48 7.51 -12.70
CA LEU A 257 -8.59 6.43 -12.29
C LEU A 257 -8.77 5.14 -13.10
N ARG A 258 -9.98 4.88 -13.64
CA ARG A 258 -10.24 3.76 -14.56
C ARG A 258 -9.64 4.02 -15.95
N ALA A 259 -9.71 5.26 -16.44
CA ALA A 259 -9.06 5.65 -17.69
C ALA A 259 -7.53 5.43 -17.61
N LEU A 260 -6.90 5.78 -16.48
CA LEU A 260 -5.48 5.49 -16.25
C LEU A 260 -5.18 3.98 -16.26
N ASP A 261 -6.09 3.16 -15.72
CA ASP A 261 -5.92 1.70 -15.75
C ASP A 261 -5.97 1.16 -17.19
N LEU A 262 -6.81 1.73 -18.05
CA LEU A 262 -6.88 1.38 -19.48
C LEU A 262 -5.63 1.81 -20.24
N VAL A 263 -5.19 3.06 -20.06
CA VAL A 263 -3.95 3.54 -20.70
C VAL A 263 -2.76 2.67 -20.29
N TYR A 264 -2.68 2.26 -19.03
CA TYR A 264 -1.66 1.30 -18.60
C TYR A 264 -1.77 -0.03 -19.35
N MET A 265 -2.98 -0.58 -19.52
CA MET A 265 -3.21 -1.82 -20.25
C MET A 265 -2.81 -1.70 -21.73
N LEU A 266 -3.14 -0.60 -22.39
CA LEU A 266 -2.72 -0.35 -23.76
C LEU A 266 -1.21 -0.28 -23.89
N THR A 267 -0.52 0.38 -22.96
CA THR A 267 0.96 0.45 -22.98
C THR A 267 1.66 -0.90 -22.76
N ARG A 268 0.90 -1.97 -22.46
CA ARG A 268 1.42 -3.33 -22.31
C ARG A 268 1.28 -4.16 -23.58
N ILE A 269 0.49 -3.69 -24.54
CA ILE A 269 0.29 -4.31 -25.85
C ILE A 269 1.21 -3.53 -26.80
N ASN A 270 2.11 -4.21 -27.50
CA ASN A 270 2.91 -3.55 -28.53
C ASN A 270 2.10 -3.42 -29.84
N ASP A 271 2.67 -2.76 -30.84
CA ASP A 271 1.99 -2.49 -32.11
C ASP A 271 1.56 -3.78 -32.86
N LEU A 272 2.26 -4.89 -32.58
CA LEU A 272 1.96 -6.22 -33.11
C LEU A 272 0.92 -7.00 -32.28
N GLY A 273 0.29 -6.37 -31.30
CA GLY A 273 -0.68 -7.01 -30.40
C GLY A 273 -0.06 -7.93 -29.35
N ASN A 274 1.26 -8.03 -29.29
CA ASN A 274 1.98 -8.86 -28.33
C ASN A 274 2.03 -8.20 -26.95
N VAL A 275 1.79 -9.02 -25.92
CA VAL A 275 1.84 -8.57 -24.54
C VAL A 275 3.27 -8.57 -24.03
N GLY A 276 3.73 -7.43 -23.52
CA GLY A 276 5.07 -7.29 -22.94
C GLY A 276 5.31 -8.22 -21.73
N LYS A 277 6.60 -8.50 -21.45
CA LYS A 277 7.07 -9.46 -20.43
C LYS A 277 6.38 -9.31 -19.06
N GLY A 278 6.14 -10.46 -18.43
CA GLY A 278 5.53 -10.58 -17.09
C GLY A 278 4.01 -10.68 -17.12
N ASN A 279 3.42 -10.99 -15.97
CA ASN A 279 1.97 -11.20 -15.87
C ASN A 279 1.18 -9.92 -16.20
N LEU A 280 0.13 -10.08 -17.01
CA LEU A 280 -0.88 -9.04 -17.18
C LEU A 280 -1.52 -8.70 -15.84
N PRO A 281 -1.93 -7.43 -15.65
CA PRO A 281 -2.94 -7.09 -14.67
C PRO A 281 -4.07 -8.11 -14.62
N HIS A 282 -4.43 -8.54 -13.40
CA HIS A 282 -5.64 -9.32 -13.21
C HIS A 282 -6.83 -8.51 -13.72
N GLU A 283 -7.76 -9.21 -14.37
CA GLU A 283 -9.07 -8.67 -14.70
C GLU A 283 -9.77 -8.23 -13.42
N ARG A 284 -10.33 -7.03 -13.46
CA ARG A 284 -11.03 -6.41 -12.34
C ARG A 284 -12.43 -6.05 -12.79
N ILE A 285 -13.42 -6.70 -12.21
CA ILE A 285 -14.82 -6.54 -12.59
C ILE A 285 -15.35 -5.29 -11.86
N PRO A 286 -15.87 -4.29 -12.59
CA PRO A 286 -16.52 -3.15 -11.96
C PRO A 286 -17.77 -3.65 -11.22
N THR A 287 -17.92 -3.22 -9.97
CA THR A 287 -19.12 -3.46 -9.17
C THR A 287 -19.68 -2.14 -8.69
N ASP A 288 -21.00 -2.09 -8.52
CA ASP A 288 -21.69 -0.97 -7.88
C ASP A 288 -21.56 -1.00 -6.36
N SER A 289 -20.84 -2.00 -5.82
CA SER A 289 -20.51 -2.11 -4.41
C SER A 289 -19.64 -0.92 -3.96
N ILE A 290 -20.30 0.01 -3.27
CA ILE A 290 -19.65 1.10 -2.55
C ILE A 290 -19.30 0.58 -1.16
N ARG A 291 -18.01 0.67 -0.78
CA ARG A 291 -17.62 0.45 0.61
C ARG A 291 -18.20 1.58 1.44
N PRO A 292 -18.91 1.28 2.55
CA PRO A 292 -19.31 2.32 3.50
C PRO A 292 -18.08 3.16 3.82
N ALA A 293 -18.21 4.47 3.64
CA ALA A 293 -17.09 5.34 3.91
C ALA A 293 -16.77 5.20 5.41
N PRO A 294 -15.52 4.88 5.78
CA PRO A 294 -15.19 4.96 7.19
C PRO A 294 -15.30 6.41 7.64
N GLY A 295 -15.57 6.64 8.92
CA GLY A 295 -15.18 7.90 9.54
C GLY A 295 -13.69 8.18 9.29
N ILE A 296 -13.21 9.40 9.53
CA ILE A 296 -11.83 9.83 9.17
C ILE A 296 -10.73 8.86 9.61
N HIS A 297 -10.93 8.16 10.73
CA HIS A 297 -9.91 7.28 11.29
C HIS A 297 -9.78 5.92 10.60
N GLY A 298 -10.67 5.58 9.64
CA GLY A 298 -10.68 4.24 9.05
C GLY A 298 -11.27 3.21 10.03
N GLY A 299 -12.36 2.54 9.67
CA GLY A 299 -12.78 1.35 10.42
C GLY A 299 -11.74 0.22 10.30
N GLU A 300 -11.89 -0.86 11.07
CA GLU A 300 -10.96 -2.00 11.12
C GLU A 300 -10.59 -2.56 9.72
N ASN A 301 -11.48 -2.38 8.74
CA ASN A 301 -11.35 -2.85 7.36
C ASN A 301 -11.24 -1.74 6.30
N ALA A 302 -11.20 -0.47 6.68
CA ALA A 302 -11.36 0.64 5.74
C ALA A 302 -10.15 1.58 5.76
N THR A 303 -9.57 1.82 4.58
CA THR A 303 -8.64 2.92 4.36
C THR A 303 -9.43 4.22 4.50
N GLY A 304 -9.06 5.06 5.48
CA GLY A 304 -9.63 6.39 5.67
C GLY A 304 -9.56 7.24 4.40
N ALA A 305 -10.38 8.28 4.34
CA ALA A 305 -10.33 9.26 3.26
C ALA A 305 -8.92 9.88 3.18
N VAL A 306 -8.42 10.09 1.98
CA VAL A 306 -7.12 10.74 1.78
C VAL A 306 -7.28 12.22 2.09
N LYS A 307 -6.38 12.77 2.91
CA LYS A 307 -6.40 14.17 3.34
C LYS A 307 -5.73 15.07 2.31
N GLY A 308 -6.08 16.35 2.30
CA GLY A 308 -5.40 17.36 1.48
C GLY A 308 -5.66 17.21 -0.01
N LEU A 309 -6.81 16.67 -0.42
CA LEU A 309 -7.21 16.63 -1.82
C LEU A 309 -8.04 17.88 -2.20
N PRO A 310 -8.12 18.21 -3.51
CA PRO A 310 -9.08 19.15 -4.05
C PRO A 310 -10.51 18.79 -3.61
N TRP A 311 -11.36 19.78 -3.38
CA TRP A 311 -12.72 19.54 -2.85
C TRP A 311 -13.55 18.61 -3.75
N ASN A 312 -13.38 18.72 -5.08
CA ASN A 312 -14.11 17.92 -6.05
C ASN A 312 -13.59 16.46 -6.19
N CYS A 313 -12.59 16.06 -5.39
CA CYS A 313 -12.18 14.65 -5.24
C CYS A 313 -13.06 13.87 -4.26
N TYR A 314 -13.83 14.56 -3.42
CA TYR A 314 -14.70 13.95 -2.40
C TYR A 314 -16.14 13.86 -2.90
N ASN A 315 -16.85 12.81 -2.49
CA ASN A 315 -18.26 12.63 -2.79
C ASN A 315 -19.10 13.66 -1.99
N PRO A 316 -19.95 14.47 -2.66
CA PRO A 316 -20.79 15.47 -1.99
C PRO A 316 -21.69 14.87 -0.92
N ASP A 317 -22.37 13.78 -1.23
CA ASP A 317 -23.34 13.13 -0.34
C ASP A 317 -22.64 12.59 0.92
N TRP A 318 -21.38 12.19 0.78
CA TRP A 318 -20.56 11.75 1.91
C TRP A 318 -20.07 12.94 2.75
N LEU A 319 -19.64 14.04 2.12
CA LEU A 319 -19.23 15.25 2.85
C LEU A 319 -20.36 15.85 3.68
N GLU A 320 -21.60 15.81 3.17
CA GLU A 320 -22.80 16.28 3.89
C GLU A 320 -23.10 15.49 5.18
N GLN A 321 -22.58 14.27 5.29
CA GLN A 321 -22.76 13.41 6.47
C GLN A 321 -21.70 13.65 7.56
N LEU A 322 -20.65 14.44 7.27
CA LEU A 322 -19.56 14.68 8.22
C LEU A 322 -19.86 15.89 9.12
N ASP A 323 -19.37 15.82 10.35
CA ASP A 323 -19.36 16.98 11.25
C ASP A 323 -18.25 17.99 10.88
N GLU A 324 -18.28 19.20 11.45
CA GLU A 324 -17.31 20.26 11.15
C GLU A 324 -15.87 19.88 11.53
N GLY A 325 -15.68 19.20 12.67
CA GLY A 325 -14.35 18.75 13.10
C GLY A 325 -13.79 17.67 12.17
N GLN A 326 -14.67 16.84 11.64
CA GLN A 326 -14.38 15.82 10.67
C GLN A 326 -13.94 16.44 9.33
N ILE A 327 -14.69 17.40 8.81
CA ILE A 327 -14.33 18.15 7.60
C ILE A 327 -12.97 18.85 7.79
N TYR A 328 -12.78 19.53 8.92
CA TYR A 328 -11.50 20.20 9.25
C TYR A 328 -10.32 19.20 9.22
N SER A 329 -10.52 17.99 9.77
CA SER A 329 -9.47 16.97 9.84
C SER A 329 -9.05 16.39 8.48
N LEU A 330 -9.87 16.56 7.43
CA LEU A 330 -9.54 16.18 6.05
C LEU A 330 -8.61 17.17 5.37
N ALA A 331 -8.50 18.40 5.89
CA ALA A 331 -7.70 19.48 5.31
C ALA A 331 -7.99 19.67 3.81
N ILE A 332 -9.28 19.68 3.45
CA ILE A 332 -9.74 19.81 2.06
C ILE A 332 -9.16 21.11 1.46
N GLN A 333 -8.68 21.03 0.22
CA GLN A 333 -8.24 22.22 -0.51
C GLN A 333 -9.48 22.85 -1.17
N GLU A 334 -10.15 23.76 -0.45
CA GLU A 334 -11.39 24.41 -0.91
C GLU A 334 -11.17 25.32 -2.11
N ASP A 335 -10.01 25.96 -2.21
CA ASP A 335 -9.63 26.86 -3.31
C ASP A 335 -9.14 26.13 -4.56
N GLU A 336 -9.02 24.79 -4.52
CA GLU A 336 -8.49 23.98 -5.60
C GLU A 336 -9.60 23.12 -6.22
N GLU A 337 -9.94 23.39 -7.48
CA GLU A 337 -10.73 22.50 -8.32
C GLU A 337 -9.80 21.73 -9.26
N TYR A 338 -9.92 20.40 -9.26
CA TYR A 338 -9.09 19.56 -10.12
C TYR A 338 -9.85 19.12 -11.37
N ASP A 339 -9.26 19.38 -12.54
CA ASP A 339 -9.82 18.92 -13.81
C ASP A 339 -9.51 17.44 -14.04
N PHE A 340 -10.54 16.59 -13.97
CA PHE A 340 -10.45 15.16 -14.24
C PHE A 340 -10.47 14.81 -15.73
N ARG A 341 -10.71 15.79 -16.60
CA ARG A 341 -10.71 15.57 -18.06
C ARG A 341 -9.29 15.28 -18.51
N HIS A 342 -9.19 14.34 -19.44
CA HIS A 342 -7.99 14.06 -20.21
C HIS A 342 -8.32 14.34 -21.68
N GLU A 343 -7.37 14.80 -22.48
CA GLU A 343 -7.60 15.14 -23.90
C GLU A 343 -8.32 13.99 -24.63
N ASP A 344 -9.36 14.31 -25.41
CA ASP A 344 -10.18 13.33 -26.14
C ASP A 344 -9.35 12.48 -27.11
N ARG A 345 -8.17 12.96 -27.53
CA ARG A 345 -7.21 12.19 -28.33
C ARG A 345 -6.77 10.88 -27.68
N LEU A 346 -6.78 10.78 -26.35
CA LEU A 346 -6.54 9.51 -25.64
C LEU A 346 -7.67 8.49 -25.88
N VAL A 347 -8.89 8.97 -26.06
CA VAL A 347 -10.07 8.17 -26.42
C VAL A 347 -10.04 7.87 -27.92
N GLU A 348 -9.59 8.80 -28.77
CA GLU A 348 -9.39 8.55 -30.20
C GLU A 348 -8.29 7.49 -30.45
N LEU A 349 -7.18 7.50 -29.71
CA LEU A 349 -6.17 6.43 -29.75
C LEU A 349 -6.70 5.07 -29.30
N LEU A 350 -7.73 5.04 -28.44
CA LEU A 350 -8.46 3.82 -28.08
C LEU A 350 -9.37 3.31 -29.21
N HIS A 351 -9.75 4.17 -30.16
CA HIS A 351 -10.67 3.88 -31.27
C HIS A 351 -10.00 3.83 -32.66
N GLY A 352 -8.83 4.43 -32.82
CA GLY A 352 -8.15 4.68 -34.10
C GLY A 352 -7.34 3.52 -34.68
N GLY A 353 -7.40 2.32 -34.08
CA GLY A 353 -6.84 1.09 -34.69
C GLY A 353 -7.70 0.51 -35.82
N GLN A 354 -8.73 1.23 -36.29
CA GLN A 354 -9.55 0.88 -37.44
C GLN A 354 -9.70 2.07 -38.39
N ALA A 355 -8.60 2.53 -38.97
CA ALA A 355 -8.59 3.29 -40.21
C ALA A 355 -7.15 3.37 -40.72
N ASP A 356 -6.70 2.29 -41.37
CA ASP A 356 -6.27 2.29 -42.77
C ASP A 356 -6.03 0.85 -43.26
#